data_AF-A0A382GAD6-F1
#
_entry.id   AF-A0A382GAD6-F1
#
_cell.length_a   1.000
_cell.length_b   1.000
_cell.length_c   1.000
_cell.angle_alpha   90.00
_cell.angle_beta   90.00
_cell.angle_gamma   90.00
#
_symmetry.space_group_name_H-M   'P 1'
#
loop_
_entity.id
_entity.type
_entity.pdbx_description
1 polymer ?
#
loop_
_entity_poly.entity_id
_entity_poly.type
_entity_poly.pdbx_seq_one_letter_code
_entity_poly.pdbx_strand_id
1 'polypeptide(L)'
;PRRYYSNEQYDFIPQSVADLNQFITICALIVGASQFILLYNFVNSAIRGKKASKNPWGACTLEWQTLESPPGHGNWGDQLPVVYRWPYDYGLPGATADFVPQNVPDEQIT
;
A
#
# COMPACT_ATOMS: atom_id res chain seq x y z
N PRO A 1 -15.44 -29.84 4.43
CA PRO A 1 -13.96 -29.77 4.45
C PRO A 1 -13.44 -28.91 3.28
N ARG A 2 -12.22 -28.34 3.34
CA ARG A 2 -11.67 -27.52 2.24
C ARG A 2 -11.13 -28.39 1.08
N ARG A 3 -11.04 -27.81 -0.13
CA ARG A 3 -10.48 -28.44 -1.35
C ARG A 3 -11.36 -29.53 -1.99
N TYR A 4 -12.67 -29.44 -1.84
CA TYR A 4 -13.65 -30.33 -2.46
C TYR A 4 -14.28 -29.59 -3.64
N TYR A 5 -14.31 -30.20 -4.82
CA TYR A 5 -14.89 -29.57 -6.02
C TYR A 5 -16.41 -29.73 -6.07
N SER A 6 -16.95 -30.80 -5.48
CA SER A 6 -18.39 -31.05 -5.33
C SER A 6 -18.70 -31.65 -3.96
N ASN A 7 -19.95 -31.49 -3.52
CA ASN A 7 -20.43 -32.01 -2.23
C ASN A 7 -21.38 -33.22 -2.39
N GLU A 8 -21.69 -33.66 -3.62
CA GLU A 8 -22.71 -34.68 -3.91
C GLU A 8 -22.44 -36.06 -3.30
N GLN A 9 -21.16 -36.39 -3.07
CA GLN A 9 -20.75 -37.69 -2.54
C GLN A 9 -20.70 -37.75 -1.01
N TYR A 10 -21.14 -36.69 -0.32
CA TYR A 10 -20.96 -36.53 1.12
C TYR A 10 -22.29 -36.30 1.84
N ASP A 11 -22.92 -37.41 2.23
CA ASP A 11 -24.24 -37.44 2.90
C ASP A 11 -24.27 -36.69 4.24
N PHE A 12 -23.11 -36.41 4.85
CA PHE A 12 -23.02 -35.63 6.08
C PHE A 12 -23.08 -34.11 5.86
N ILE A 13 -23.01 -33.63 4.62
CA ILE A 13 -23.05 -32.20 4.31
C ILE A 13 -24.51 -31.76 4.18
N PRO A 14 -24.99 -30.84 5.05
CA PRO A 14 -26.38 -30.43 5.03
C PRO A 14 -26.69 -29.53 3.82
N GLN A 15 -27.94 -29.54 3.36
CA GLN A 15 -28.40 -28.75 2.21
C GLN A 15 -28.17 -27.24 2.37
N SER A 16 -28.21 -26.72 3.60
CA SER A 16 -27.93 -25.31 3.89
C SER A 16 -26.54 -24.85 3.46
N VAL A 17 -25.59 -25.76 3.28
CA VAL A 17 -24.26 -25.46 2.73
C VAL A 17 -24.33 -25.12 1.24
N ALA A 18 -25.31 -25.64 0.49
CA ALA A 18 -25.54 -25.26 -0.90
C ALA A 18 -25.96 -23.79 -1.01
N ASP A 19 -26.93 -23.37 -0.19
CA ASP A 19 -27.39 -21.96 -0.15
C ASP A 19 -26.25 -21.03 0.25
N LEU A 20 -25.43 -21.45 1.24
CA LEU A 20 -24.26 -20.69 1.65
C LEU A 20 -23.20 -20.58 0.55
N ASN A 21 -22.92 -21.65 -0.19
CA ASN A 21 -21.99 -21.63 -1.32
C ASN A 21 -22.49 -20.71 -2.45
N GLN A 22 -23.80 -20.70 -2.71
CA GLN A 22 -24.41 -19.79 -3.68
C GLN A 22 -24.22 -18.33 -3.23
N PHE A 23 -24.50 -18.03 -1.96
CA PHE A 23 -24.27 -16.70 -1.39
C PHE A 23 -22.78 -16.28 -1.49
N ILE A 24 -21.86 -17.17 -1.11
CA ILE A 24 -20.41 -16.92 -1.20
C ILE A 24 -20.01 -16.66 -2.66
N THR A 25 -20.60 -17.38 -3.62
CA THR A 25 -20.35 -17.16 -5.06
C THR A 25 -20.78 -15.75 -5.48
N ILE A 26 -21.95 -15.28 -5.02
CA ILE A 26 -22.39 -13.90 -5.28
C ILE A 26 -21.39 -12.89 -4.70
N CYS A 27 -20.96 -13.07 -3.46
CA CYS A 27 -19.94 -12.21 -2.85
C CYS A 27 -18.61 -12.24 -3.62
N ALA A 28 -18.16 -13.43 -4.05
CA ALA A 28 -16.94 -13.58 -4.83
C ALA A 28 -17.03 -12.87 -6.18
N LEU A 29 -18.18 -12.93 -6.86
CA LEU A 29 -18.42 -12.18 -8.09
C LEU A 29 -18.41 -10.67 -7.85
N ILE A 30 -18.99 -10.19 -6.73
CA ILE A 30 -18.93 -8.77 -6.35
C ILE A 30 -17.49 -8.32 -6.10
N VAL A 31 -16.69 -9.09 -5.35
CA VAL A 31 -15.27 -8.79 -5.08
C VAL A 31 -14.44 -8.85 -6.37
N GLY A 32 -14.76 -9.77 -7.27
CA GLY A 32 -14.18 -9.84 -8.62
C GLY A 32 -14.52 -8.59 -9.43
N ALA A 33 -15.78 -8.17 -9.43
CA ALA A 33 -16.23 -6.97 -10.12
C ALA A 33 -15.63 -5.68 -9.54
N SER A 34 -15.43 -5.60 -8.22
CA SER A 34 -14.79 -4.43 -7.60
C SER A 34 -13.34 -4.24 -8.05
N GLN A 35 -12.66 -5.29 -8.54
CA GLN A 35 -11.32 -5.14 -9.13
C GLN A 35 -11.33 -4.21 -10.35
N PHE A 36 -12.43 -4.12 -11.10
CA PHE A 36 -12.52 -3.18 -12.22
C PHE A 36 -12.45 -1.71 -11.78
N ILE A 37 -12.88 -1.39 -10.55
CA ILE A 37 -12.71 -0.05 -9.97
C ILE A 37 -11.21 0.24 -9.77
N LEU A 38 -10.47 -0.72 -9.21
CA LEU A 38 -9.02 -0.62 -9.05
C LEU A 38 -8.30 -0.51 -10.40
N LEU A 39 -8.64 -1.35 -11.37
CA LEU A 39 -8.05 -1.32 -12.71
C LEU A 39 -8.31 0.01 -13.41
N TYR A 40 -9.54 0.52 -13.34
CA TYR A 40 -9.88 1.84 -13.86
C TYR A 40 -9.06 2.93 -13.18
N ASN A 41 -8.98 2.92 -11.85
CA ASN A 41 -8.20 3.90 -11.10
C ASN A 41 -6.72 3.86 -11.46
N PHE A 42 -6.12 2.66 -11.56
CA PHE A 42 -4.72 2.46 -11.94
C PHE A 42 -4.44 2.99 -13.35
N VAL A 43 -5.22 2.57 -14.35
CA VAL A 43 -5.05 2.98 -15.75
C VAL A 43 -5.25 4.49 -15.91
N ASN A 44 -6.30 5.04 -15.28
CA ASN A 44 -6.55 6.48 -15.35
C ASN A 44 -5.44 7.29 -14.66
N SER A 45 -4.91 6.81 -13.54
CA SER A 45 -3.81 7.47 -12.82
C SER A 45 -2.50 7.41 -13.59
N ALA A 46 -2.20 6.30 -14.26
CA ALA A 46 -1.00 6.15 -15.07
C ALA A 46 -0.99 7.07 -16.31
N ILE A 47 -2.16 7.28 -16.94
CA ILE A 47 -2.25 8.05 -18.20
C ILE A 47 -2.55 9.53 -17.94
N ARG A 48 -3.41 9.84 -16.97
CA ARG A 48 -3.97 11.19 -16.75
C ARG A 48 -3.82 11.69 -15.32
N GLY A 49 -3.20 10.93 -14.44
CA GLY A 49 -3.01 11.30 -13.04
C GLY A 49 -2.12 12.54 -12.89
N LYS A 50 -2.31 13.27 -11.78
CA LYS A 50 -1.40 14.34 -11.39
C LYS A 50 -0.04 13.73 -11.07
N LYS A 51 1.06 14.40 -11.49
CA LYS A 51 2.41 13.99 -11.10
C LYS A 51 2.53 14.03 -9.58
N ALA A 52 3.03 12.95 -9.00
CA ALA A 52 3.30 12.90 -7.56
C ALA A 52 4.49 13.80 -7.20
N SER A 53 4.46 14.41 -6.02
CA SER A 53 5.67 14.96 -5.42
C SER A 53 6.60 13.81 -4.99
N LYS A 54 7.81 14.13 -4.53
CA LYS A 54 8.76 13.11 -4.05
C LYS A 54 8.25 12.35 -2.84
N ASN A 55 7.57 13.06 -1.93
CA ASN A 55 7.00 12.52 -0.72
C ASN A 55 5.58 13.06 -0.51
N PRO A 56 4.57 12.52 -1.21
CA PRO A 56 3.19 13.00 -1.11
C PRO A 56 2.52 12.62 0.21
N TRP A 57 3.08 11.67 0.97
CA TRP A 57 2.51 11.15 2.21
C TRP A 57 3.18 11.71 3.47
N GLY A 58 4.23 12.51 3.32
CA GLY A 58 5.03 12.99 4.45
C GLY A 58 5.70 11.85 5.21
N ALA A 59 6.10 10.77 4.54
CA ALA A 59 6.71 9.62 5.20
C ALA A 59 8.17 9.86 5.58
N CYS A 60 8.61 9.31 6.71
CA CYS A 60 9.96 9.57 7.24
C CYS A 60 11.06 8.69 6.62
N THR A 61 10.71 7.58 5.98
CA THR A 61 11.65 6.57 5.49
C THR A 61 12.42 6.99 4.24
N LEU A 62 13.59 6.36 4.03
CA LEU A 62 14.53 6.75 2.97
C LEU A 62 14.03 6.57 1.53
N GLU A 63 13.06 5.69 1.27
CA GLU A 63 12.47 5.55 -0.07
C GLU A 63 11.75 6.82 -0.53
N TRP A 64 11.36 7.68 0.41
CA TRP A 64 10.76 8.99 0.12
C TRP A 64 11.78 10.13 0.04
N GLN A 65 13.07 9.81 0.17
CA GLN A 65 14.19 10.76 0.14
C GLN A 65 15.04 10.63 -1.13
N THR A 66 14.50 9.99 -2.18
CA THR A 66 15.14 9.96 -3.49
C THR A 66 15.22 11.36 -4.11
N LEU A 67 16.14 11.54 -5.06
CA LEU A 67 16.34 12.85 -5.69
C LEU A 67 15.11 13.33 -6.48
N GLU A 68 14.39 12.38 -7.09
CA GLU A 68 13.20 12.58 -7.93
C GLU A 68 12.15 11.46 -7.72
N SER A 69 10.95 11.67 -8.26
CA SER A 69 9.86 10.69 -8.29
C SER A 69 9.28 10.62 -9.71
N PRO A 70 9.35 9.46 -10.40
CA PRO A 70 9.88 8.17 -9.93
C PRO A 70 11.41 8.21 -9.70
N PRO A 71 11.97 7.38 -8.80
CA PRO A 71 13.42 7.33 -8.58
C PRO A 71 14.19 6.97 -9.86
N GLY A 72 15.16 7.80 -10.23
CA GLY A 72 16.11 7.52 -11.31
C GLY A 72 17.20 6.52 -10.91
N HIS A 73 18.06 6.17 -11.87
CA HIS A 73 19.22 5.31 -11.61
C HIS A 73 20.15 5.97 -10.58
N GLY A 74 20.61 5.20 -9.60
CA GLY A 74 21.42 5.70 -8.48
C GLY A 74 20.60 6.17 -7.27
N ASN A 75 19.27 6.32 -7.38
CA ASN A 75 18.29 6.64 -6.32
C ASN A 75 18.56 7.93 -5.50
N TRP A 76 19.67 7.96 -4.77
CA TRP A 76 20.13 9.03 -3.86
C TRP A 76 21.31 9.84 -4.42
N GLY A 77 21.85 9.48 -5.58
CA GLY A 77 22.96 10.19 -6.24
C GLY A 77 24.33 9.71 -5.78
N ASP A 78 25.30 10.64 -5.71
CA ASP A 78 26.70 10.31 -5.42
C ASP A 78 26.96 9.95 -3.95
N GLN A 79 26.12 10.43 -3.04
CA GLN A 79 26.26 10.23 -1.60
C GLN A 79 25.05 9.49 -1.05
N LEU A 80 25.32 8.48 -0.20
CA LEU A 80 24.26 7.74 0.48
C LEU A 80 23.70 8.56 1.65
N PRO A 81 22.38 8.50 1.90
CA PRO A 81 21.79 9.18 3.04
C PRO A 81 22.27 8.54 4.34
N VAL A 82 22.63 9.38 5.31
CA VAL A 82 22.93 8.95 6.69
C VAL A 82 21.62 8.85 7.45
N VAL A 83 21.44 7.79 8.24
CA VAL A 83 20.24 7.61 9.08
C VAL A 83 20.56 8.07 10.49
N TYR A 84 19.84 9.10 10.94
CA TYR A 84 19.96 9.66 12.29
C TYR A 84 18.88 9.14 13.24
N ARG A 85 17.73 8.68 12.70
CA ARG A 85 16.54 8.40 13.50
C ARG A 85 15.64 7.30 12.95
N TRP A 86 14.56 7.00 13.66
CA TRP A 86 13.65 5.88 13.34
C TRP A 86 12.71 6.23 12.18
N PRO A 87 12.18 5.21 11.47
CA PRO A 87 11.34 5.41 10.30
C PRO A 87 9.93 5.96 10.59
N TYR A 88 9.61 6.24 11.87
CA TYR A 88 8.28 6.67 12.31
C TYR A 88 8.32 7.90 13.23
N ASP A 89 9.34 8.76 13.12
CA ASP A 89 9.42 10.01 13.89
C ASP A 89 8.46 11.08 13.35
N TYR A 90 7.17 10.81 13.57
CA TYR A 90 6.06 11.72 13.38
C TYR A 90 5.74 12.42 14.71
N GLY A 91 5.44 13.71 14.66
CA GLY A 91 5.06 14.50 15.84
C GLY A 91 6.15 14.54 16.91
N LEU A 92 7.42 14.53 16.50
CA LEU A 92 8.55 14.54 17.42
C LEU A 92 8.49 15.81 18.30
N PRO A 93 8.50 15.68 19.64
CA PRO A 93 8.41 16.84 20.52
C PRO A 93 9.54 17.84 20.27
N GLY A 94 9.17 19.10 20.02
CA GLY A 94 10.12 20.18 19.71
C GLY A 94 10.48 20.31 18.23
N ALA A 95 10.02 19.41 17.36
CA ALA A 95 10.19 19.55 15.92
C ALA A 95 9.25 20.62 15.34
N THR A 96 9.75 21.35 14.35
CA THR A 96 8.96 22.33 13.59
C THR A 96 7.98 21.68 12.60
N ALA A 97 8.25 20.44 12.18
CA ALA A 97 7.45 19.70 11.21
C ALA A 97 6.78 18.45 11.84
N ASP A 98 5.62 18.07 11.30
CA ASP A 98 4.85 16.91 11.76
C ASP A 98 5.51 15.56 11.43
N PHE A 99 6.47 15.55 10.51
CA PHE A 99 7.25 14.36 10.15
C PHE A 99 8.72 14.76 9.95
N VAL A 100 9.63 13.97 10.49
CA VAL A 100 11.07 14.22 10.38
C VAL A 100 11.72 13.06 9.61
N PRO A 101 12.16 13.26 8.36
CA PRO A 101 12.84 12.23 7.58
C PRO A 101 14.08 11.67 8.27
N GLN A 102 14.38 10.40 8.05
CA GLN A 102 15.50 9.69 8.70
C GLN A 102 16.88 10.34 8.45
N ASN A 103 17.02 11.08 7.35
CA ASN A 103 18.27 11.69 6.90
C ASN A 103 18.46 13.18 7.28
N VAL A 104 17.53 13.75 8.04
CA VAL A 104 17.71 15.09 8.63
C VAL A 104 18.61 14.96 9.87
N PRO A 105 19.62 15.79 10.11
CA PRO A 105 20.36 15.80 11.39
C PRO A 105 19.54 16.44 12.53
N ASP A 106 19.83 16.11 13.79
CA ASP A 106 19.07 16.62 14.94
C ASP A 106 19.13 18.15 15.07
N GLU A 107 20.20 18.77 14.59
CA GLU A 107 20.39 20.23 14.58
C GLU A 107 19.42 20.96 13.64
N GLN A 108 18.75 20.25 12.73
CA GLN A 108 17.82 20.81 11.75
C GLN A 108 16.34 20.59 12.11
N ILE A 109 16.06 19.99 13.27
CA ILE A 109 14.69 19.64 13.69
C ILE A 109 13.98 20.82 14.39
N THR A 110 14.72 21.55 15.23
CA THR A 110 14.21 22.62 16.13
C THR A 110 14.23 24.01 15.51
#